data_AF-A0A2M8KQW5-F1
#
_entry.id   AF-A0A2M8KQW5-F1
#
_cell.length_a   1.000
_cell.length_b   1.000
_cell.length_c   1.000
_cell.angle_alpha   90.00
_cell.angle_beta   90.00
_cell.angle_gamma   90.00
#
_symmetry.space_group_name_H-M   'P 1'
#
loop_
_entity.id
_entity.type
_entity.pdbx_description
1 polymer ?
#
loop_
_entity_poly.entity_id
_entity_poly.type
_entity_poly.pdbx_seq_one_letter_code
_entity_poly.pdbx_strand_id
1 'polypeptide(L)'
;MSIKTDNLLTKGLAVGYAGTQKPKLVERVGFTGASNHFVSSNGTYHDEWFADKNGGGQELVIAGKESATRLYGGGVSSTEELTQLGLTAGDVIQRLIVSVQQLGGKTRLHEPCSLELPDGWRYVYTILKKSEKVPLTIGYESILYNGREVFAHGHILSSIK
;
A
#
# COMPACT_ATOMS: atom_id res chain seq x y z
N MET A 1 16.20 2.98 -7.08
CA MET A 1 15.78 1.57 -7.21
C MET A 1 15.66 1.25 -8.70
N SER A 2 15.78 -0.02 -9.14
CA SER A 2 15.60 -0.34 -10.57
C SER A 2 14.11 -0.41 -10.96
N ILE A 3 13.86 -0.18 -12.25
CA ILE A 3 12.52 -0.33 -12.87
C ILE A 3 11.93 -1.72 -12.62
N LYS A 4 12.76 -2.77 -12.50
CA LYS A 4 12.28 -4.13 -12.23
C LYS A 4 11.66 -4.24 -10.84
N THR A 5 12.30 -3.66 -9.84
CA THR A 5 11.82 -3.67 -8.46
C THR A 5 10.54 -2.84 -8.31
N ASP A 6 10.49 -1.65 -8.93
CA ASP A 6 9.29 -0.80 -8.97
C ASP A 6 8.10 -1.53 -9.62
N ASN A 7 8.37 -2.23 -10.72
CA ASN A 7 7.37 -3.04 -11.41
C ASN A 7 6.88 -4.22 -10.56
N LEU A 8 7.75 -4.87 -9.80
CA LEU A 8 7.35 -5.95 -8.90
C LEU A 8 6.48 -5.46 -7.75
N LEU A 9 6.82 -4.32 -7.13
CA LEU A 9 5.97 -3.69 -6.11
C LEU A 9 4.59 -3.32 -6.68
N THR A 10 4.57 -2.70 -7.86
CA THR A 10 3.33 -2.26 -8.51
C THR A 10 2.45 -3.45 -8.90
N LYS A 11 3.02 -4.44 -9.60
CA LYS A 11 2.27 -5.61 -10.08
C LYS A 11 1.88 -6.53 -8.95
N GLY A 12 2.76 -6.72 -7.97
CA GLY A 12 2.49 -7.53 -6.78
C GLY A 12 1.30 -6.97 -6.01
N LEU A 13 1.25 -5.66 -5.80
CA LEU A 13 0.13 -4.99 -5.16
C LEU A 13 -1.17 -5.12 -5.98
N ALA A 14 -1.08 -4.91 -7.30
CA ALA A 14 -2.24 -4.97 -8.19
C ALA A 14 -2.82 -6.39 -8.35
N VAL A 15 -1.99 -7.44 -8.33
CA VAL A 15 -2.43 -8.84 -8.44
C VAL A 15 -2.84 -9.41 -7.09
N GLY A 16 -2.11 -9.03 -6.04
CA GLY A 16 -2.34 -9.44 -4.66
C GLY A 16 -3.50 -8.68 -4.03
N TYR A 17 -3.17 -7.61 -3.28
CA TYR A 17 -4.13 -6.86 -2.46
C TYR A 17 -5.30 -6.27 -3.27
N ALA A 18 -5.02 -5.60 -4.38
CA ALA A 18 -6.04 -4.96 -5.21
C ALA A 18 -6.59 -5.89 -6.31
N GLY A 19 -6.13 -7.14 -6.36
CA GLY A 19 -6.42 -8.08 -7.43
C GLY A 19 -7.37 -9.19 -7.00
N THR A 20 -7.30 -10.31 -7.70
CA THR A 20 -8.17 -11.47 -7.48
C THR A 20 -7.51 -12.57 -6.67
N GLN A 21 -6.21 -12.45 -6.33
CA GLN A 21 -5.51 -13.47 -5.59
C GLN A 21 -5.99 -13.49 -4.14
N LYS A 22 -6.54 -14.64 -3.73
CA LYS A 22 -6.97 -14.85 -2.35
C LYS A 22 -5.75 -14.88 -1.43
N PRO A 23 -5.70 -14.00 -0.40
CA PRO A 23 -4.62 -14.01 0.55
C PRO A 23 -4.54 -15.34 1.33
N LYS A 24 -3.33 -15.75 1.68
CA LYS A 24 -3.09 -16.86 2.61
C LYS A 24 -3.00 -16.34 4.04
N LEU A 25 -3.54 -17.09 4.99
CA LEU A 25 -3.39 -16.79 6.41
C LEU A 25 -1.92 -16.98 6.83
N VAL A 26 -1.39 -16.07 7.64
CA VAL A 26 -0.07 -16.19 8.26
C VAL A 26 -0.15 -15.91 9.75
N GLU A 27 0.72 -16.55 10.51
CA GLU A 27 0.86 -16.33 11.95
C GLU A 27 2.29 -15.90 12.29
N ARG A 28 2.42 -14.87 13.12
CA ARG A 28 3.69 -14.35 13.64
C ARG A 28 3.52 -13.98 15.10
N VAL A 29 4.17 -14.68 16.02
CA VAL A 29 4.16 -14.31 17.46
C VAL A 29 2.72 -14.14 18.00
N GLY A 30 1.78 -14.98 17.54
CA GLY A 30 0.36 -14.91 17.90
C GLY A 30 -0.47 -13.85 17.15
N PHE A 31 0.14 -13.05 16.27
CA PHE A 31 -0.57 -12.20 15.34
C PHE A 31 -0.98 -13.00 14.11
N THR A 32 -2.29 -13.14 13.89
CA THR A 32 -2.86 -13.69 12.66
C THR A 32 -3.05 -12.57 11.64
N GLY A 33 -2.50 -12.74 10.45
CA GLY A 33 -2.57 -11.80 9.35
C GLY A 33 -2.81 -12.50 8.02
N ALA A 34 -2.68 -11.75 6.94
CA ALA A 34 -2.81 -12.23 5.58
C ALA A 34 -1.51 -11.98 4.82
N SER A 35 -1.28 -12.79 3.79
CA SER A 35 -0.13 -12.64 2.91
C SER A 35 -0.47 -12.96 1.47
N ASN A 36 0.24 -12.31 0.56
CA ASN A 36 0.28 -12.67 -0.83
C ASN A 36 1.72 -12.91 -1.28
N HIS A 37 1.87 -13.82 -2.23
CA HIS A 37 3.17 -14.17 -2.79
C HIS A 37 3.03 -14.34 -4.30
N PHE A 38 3.97 -13.71 -5.01
CA PHE A 38 3.97 -13.64 -6.46
C PHE A 38 5.40 -13.86 -6.98
N VAL A 39 5.54 -14.73 -7.98
CA VAL A 39 6.81 -15.01 -8.65
C VAL A 39 6.62 -14.75 -10.14
N SER A 40 7.57 -14.05 -10.76
CA SER A 40 7.60 -13.78 -12.19
C SER A 40 9.00 -13.94 -12.76
N SER A 41 9.13 -13.83 -14.08
CA SER A 41 10.43 -13.77 -14.75
C SER A 41 11.31 -12.58 -14.31
N ASN A 42 10.71 -11.54 -13.70
CA ASN A 42 11.46 -10.37 -13.23
C ASN A 42 11.90 -10.49 -11.76
N GLY A 43 11.43 -11.49 -11.03
CA GLY A 43 11.74 -11.69 -9.61
C GLY A 43 10.54 -12.07 -8.77
N THR A 44 10.70 -11.92 -7.47
CA THR A 44 9.75 -12.34 -6.44
C THR A 44 9.21 -11.14 -5.69
N TYR A 45 7.91 -11.17 -5.40
CA TYR A 45 7.21 -10.23 -4.53
C TYR A 45 6.52 -11.01 -3.41
N HIS A 46 6.59 -10.47 -2.20
CA HIS A 46 5.84 -10.95 -1.06
C HIS A 46 5.24 -9.75 -0.33
N ASP A 47 4.03 -9.93 0.17
CA ASP A 47 3.32 -8.94 0.97
C ASP A 47 2.68 -9.67 2.16
N GLU A 48 2.80 -9.12 3.34
CA GLU A 48 2.10 -9.59 4.53
C GLU A 48 1.59 -8.42 5.37
N TRP A 49 0.37 -8.54 5.88
CA TRP A 49 -0.29 -7.49 6.66
C TRP A 49 -1.18 -8.06 7.78
N PHE A 50 -1.35 -7.25 8.82
CA PHE A 50 -2.08 -7.59 10.05
C PHE A 50 -3.13 -6.52 10.37
N ALA A 51 -3.98 -6.25 9.38
CA ALA A 51 -4.95 -5.13 9.39
C ALA A 51 -5.76 -5.04 10.70
N ASP A 52 -6.38 -6.15 11.13
CA ASP A 52 -7.28 -6.18 12.30
C ASP A 52 -6.54 -6.24 13.64
N LYS A 53 -5.20 -6.24 13.64
CA LYS A 53 -4.39 -6.36 14.87
C LYS A 53 -3.57 -5.11 15.15
N ASN A 54 -2.84 -4.63 14.16
CA ASN A 54 -1.94 -3.47 14.33
C ASN A 54 -1.94 -2.51 13.13
N GLY A 55 -2.73 -2.79 12.09
CA GLY A 55 -2.83 -1.93 10.91
C GLY A 55 -1.55 -1.87 10.05
N GLY A 56 -0.58 -2.76 10.31
CA GLY A 56 0.73 -2.74 9.70
C GLY A 56 0.97 -3.89 8.73
N GLY A 57 1.99 -3.72 7.89
CA GLY A 57 2.45 -4.74 6.98
C GLY A 57 3.79 -4.42 6.34
N GLN A 58 4.25 -5.36 5.53
CA GLN A 58 5.47 -5.21 4.75
C GLN A 58 5.37 -5.89 3.39
N GLU A 59 5.98 -5.24 2.40
CA GLU A 59 6.24 -5.82 1.09
C GLU A 59 7.73 -6.03 0.92
N LEU A 60 8.10 -7.20 0.40
CA LEU A 60 9.46 -7.62 0.12
C LEU A 60 9.58 -7.97 -1.36
N VAL A 61 10.62 -7.45 -2.01
CA VAL A 61 10.90 -7.70 -3.42
C VAL A 61 12.34 -8.13 -3.62
N ILE A 62 12.55 -9.12 -4.48
CA ILE A 62 13.86 -9.54 -4.96
C ILE A 62 13.85 -9.54 -6.50
N ALA A 63 14.73 -8.76 -7.11
CA ALA A 63 14.87 -8.61 -8.56
C ALA A 63 16.35 -8.81 -8.98
N GLY A 64 16.75 -10.06 -9.20
CA GLY A 64 18.14 -10.40 -9.48
C GLY A 64 19.02 -10.18 -8.25
N LYS A 65 19.95 -9.22 -8.31
CA LYS A 65 20.82 -8.85 -7.19
C LYS A 65 20.24 -7.76 -6.29
N GLU A 66 19.19 -7.08 -6.75
CA GLU A 66 18.55 -6.01 -5.97
C GLU A 66 17.43 -6.57 -5.09
N SER A 67 17.26 -5.97 -3.91
CA SER A 67 16.10 -6.21 -3.06
C SER A 67 15.51 -4.90 -2.56
N ALA A 68 14.23 -4.91 -2.22
CA ALA A 68 13.58 -3.78 -1.60
C ALA A 68 12.56 -4.23 -0.56
N THR A 69 12.36 -3.35 0.42
CA THR A 69 11.34 -3.49 1.45
C THR A 69 10.51 -2.22 1.48
N ARG A 70 9.19 -2.38 1.46
CA ARG A 70 8.24 -1.32 1.80
C ARG A 70 7.51 -1.70 3.08
N LEU A 71 7.79 -0.99 4.17
CA LEU A 71 7.00 -1.10 5.39
C LEU A 71 5.84 -0.13 5.31
N TYR A 72 4.71 -0.50 5.91
CA TYR A 72 3.57 0.39 6.02
C TYR A 72 2.77 0.17 7.29
N GLY A 73 2.07 1.22 7.71
CA GLY A 73 1.17 1.16 8.85
C GLY A 73 0.15 2.28 8.85
N GLY A 74 -1.04 1.96 9.35
CA GLY A 74 -2.14 2.89 9.54
C GLY A 74 -3.47 2.15 9.46
N GLY A 75 -4.49 2.78 8.89
CA GLY A 75 -5.79 2.14 8.80
C GLY A 75 -6.91 3.08 8.36
N VAL A 76 -8.13 2.59 8.54
CA VAL A 76 -9.36 3.32 8.29
C VAL A 76 -9.80 4.02 9.59
N SER A 77 -10.46 5.19 9.46
CA SER A 77 -11.17 5.86 10.55
C SER A 77 -12.09 4.93 11.34
N SER A 78 -12.44 5.33 12.57
CA SER A 78 -13.27 4.49 13.44
C SER A 78 -14.66 4.27 12.85
N THR A 79 -15.31 3.17 13.23
CA THR A 79 -16.68 2.85 12.80
C THR A 79 -17.65 3.98 13.11
N GLU A 80 -17.51 4.65 14.26
CA GLU A 80 -18.34 5.79 14.67
C GLU A 80 -18.15 6.97 13.71
N GLU A 81 -16.91 7.32 13.38
CA GLU A 81 -16.59 8.40 12.43
C GLU A 81 -17.14 8.10 11.04
N LEU A 82 -16.95 6.88 10.54
CA LEU A 82 -17.46 6.47 9.23
C LEU A 82 -18.99 6.50 9.19
N THR A 83 -19.65 6.03 10.26
CA THR A 83 -21.12 6.03 10.35
C THR A 83 -21.68 7.45 10.30
N GLN A 84 -21.03 8.43 10.93
CA GLN A 84 -21.43 9.84 10.84
C GLN A 84 -21.34 10.40 9.42
N LEU A 85 -20.47 9.81 8.59
CA LEU A 85 -20.31 10.16 7.18
C LEU A 85 -21.19 9.31 6.25
N GLY A 86 -21.96 8.36 6.80
CA GLY A 86 -22.76 7.41 6.02
C GLY A 86 -21.91 6.37 5.28
N LEU A 87 -20.73 6.05 5.81
CA LEU A 87 -19.74 5.14 5.21
C LEU A 87 -19.52 3.89 6.05
N THR A 88 -18.97 2.87 5.40
CA THR A 88 -18.40 1.69 6.04
C THR A 88 -16.90 1.61 5.75
N ALA A 89 -16.16 0.80 6.52
CA ALA A 89 -14.77 0.51 6.20
C ALA A 89 -14.62 -0.14 4.82
N GLY A 90 -15.60 -0.94 4.39
CA GLY A 90 -15.64 -1.54 3.06
C GLY A 90 -15.65 -0.51 1.93
N ASP A 91 -16.37 0.61 2.10
CA ASP A 91 -16.38 1.70 1.12
C ASP A 91 -15.00 2.31 0.96
N VAL A 92 -14.30 2.56 2.07
CA VAL A 92 -12.96 3.14 2.08
C VAL A 92 -11.95 2.19 1.42
N ILE A 93 -11.98 0.90 1.76
CA ILE A 93 -11.12 -0.11 1.16
C ILE A 93 -11.39 -0.26 -0.34
N GLN A 94 -12.65 -0.24 -0.76
CA GLN A 94 -12.98 -0.30 -2.18
C GLN A 94 -12.45 0.92 -2.95
N ARG A 95 -12.48 2.11 -2.34
CA ARG A 95 -11.90 3.32 -2.93
C ARG A 95 -10.37 3.25 -2.99
N LEU A 96 -9.72 2.66 -2.00
CA LEU A 96 -8.28 2.40 -2.04
C LEU A 96 -7.92 1.48 -3.20
N ILE A 97 -8.63 0.36 -3.36
CA ILE A 97 -8.42 -0.60 -4.45
C ILE A 97 -8.55 0.08 -5.81
N VAL A 98 -9.63 0.85 -6.02
CA VAL A 98 -9.85 1.60 -7.27
C VAL A 98 -8.70 2.57 -7.53
N SER A 99 -8.23 3.28 -6.51
CA SER A 99 -7.13 4.25 -6.65
C SER A 99 -5.83 3.58 -7.07
N VAL A 100 -5.48 2.47 -6.41
CA VAL A 100 -4.30 1.66 -6.75
C VAL A 100 -4.37 1.13 -8.17
N GLN A 101 -5.53 0.63 -8.59
CA GLN A 101 -5.72 0.11 -9.96
C GLN A 101 -5.60 1.21 -11.03
N GLN A 102 -6.16 2.40 -10.79
CA GLN A 102 -6.12 3.49 -11.77
C GLN A 102 -4.75 4.16 -11.88
N LEU A 103 -4.08 4.40 -10.75
CA LEU A 103 -2.79 5.07 -10.72
C LEU A 103 -1.63 4.12 -11.03
N GLY A 104 -1.78 2.82 -10.76
CA GLY A 104 -0.80 1.77 -11.05
C GLY A 104 0.59 2.15 -10.53
N GLY A 105 1.56 2.19 -11.45
CA GLY A 105 2.98 2.47 -11.17
C GLY A 105 3.31 3.89 -10.71
N LYS A 106 2.31 4.71 -10.35
CA LYS A 106 2.49 6.02 -9.73
C LYS A 106 2.21 6.01 -8.21
N THR A 107 1.60 4.95 -7.70
CA THR A 107 1.26 4.86 -6.26
C THR A 107 2.42 4.32 -5.44
N ARG A 108 2.62 4.90 -4.24
CA ARG A 108 3.50 4.33 -3.20
C ARG A 108 4.97 4.11 -3.62
N LEU A 109 5.49 4.92 -4.54
CA LEU A 109 6.86 4.86 -5.03
C LEU A 109 7.63 6.15 -4.70
N HIS A 110 8.18 6.83 -5.71
CA HIS A 110 9.18 7.89 -5.53
C HIS A 110 8.65 9.30 -5.78
N GLU A 111 7.40 9.42 -6.23
CA GLU A 111 6.79 10.69 -6.60
C GLU A 111 5.43 10.84 -5.91
N PRO A 112 5.06 12.07 -5.53
CA PRO A 112 3.71 12.33 -5.05
C PRO A 112 2.71 12.13 -6.18
N CYS A 113 1.49 11.71 -5.84
CA CYS A 113 0.39 11.63 -6.79
C CYS A 113 -0.94 11.91 -6.12
N SER A 114 -1.93 12.27 -6.91
CA SER A 114 -3.30 12.46 -6.46
C SER A 114 -4.27 11.97 -7.53
N LEU A 115 -5.44 11.52 -7.09
CA LEU A 115 -6.53 11.13 -7.96
C LEU A 115 -7.84 11.62 -7.36
N GLU A 116 -8.54 12.48 -8.10
CA GLU A 116 -9.93 12.83 -7.80
C GLU A 116 -10.83 11.69 -8.26
N LEU A 117 -11.74 11.29 -7.39
CA LEU A 117 -12.71 10.23 -7.63
C LEU A 117 -14.13 10.84 -7.56
N PRO A 118 -15.14 10.18 -8.14
CA PRO A 118 -16.53 10.63 -8.04
C PRO A 118 -16.99 10.80 -6.60
N ASP A 119 -18.07 11.57 -6.41
CA ASP A 119 -18.80 11.67 -5.14
C ASP A 119 -17.97 12.20 -3.95
N GLY A 120 -17.02 13.10 -4.23
CA GLY A 120 -16.23 13.79 -3.20
C GLY A 120 -15.07 12.99 -2.63
N TRP A 121 -14.72 11.87 -3.26
CA TRP A 121 -13.57 11.06 -2.89
C TRP A 121 -12.28 11.59 -3.49
N ARG A 122 -11.19 11.57 -2.73
CA ARG A 122 -9.86 11.91 -3.22
C ARG A 122 -8.81 10.99 -2.64
N TYR A 123 -7.95 10.46 -3.50
CA TYR A 123 -6.72 9.77 -3.11
C TYR A 123 -5.53 10.72 -3.19
N VAL A 124 -4.64 10.65 -2.20
CA VAL A 124 -3.40 11.42 -2.17
C VAL A 124 -2.25 10.54 -1.68
N TYR A 125 -1.12 10.61 -2.36
CA TYR A 125 0.17 10.12 -1.88
C TYR A 125 1.18 11.28 -1.89
N THR A 126 1.80 11.52 -0.75
CA THR A 126 2.82 12.57 -0.59
C THR A 126 4.15 11.97 -0.17
N ILE A 127 5.25 12.61 -0.57
CA ILE A 127 6.60 12.25 -0.11
C ILE A 127 6.94 13.14 1.08
N LEU A 128 7.09 12.53 2.26
CA LEU A 128 7.47 13.23 3.48
C LEU A 128 8.98 13.43 3.58
N LYS A 129 9.76 12.44 3.12
CA LYS A 129 11.22 12.51 3.14
C LYS A 129 11.81 11.61 2.06
N LYS A 130 12.85 12.09 1.38
CA LYS A 130 13.63 11.30 0.44
C LYS A 130 15.12 11.49 0.69
N SER A 131 15.88 10.41 0.62
CA SER A 131 17.34 10.44 0.67
C SER A 131 17.87 9.59 -0.48
N GLU A 132 18.77 10.18 -1.27
CA GLU A 132 19.47 9.45 -2.35
C GLU A 132 20.74 8.77 -1.83
N LYS A 133 21.39 9.36 -0.81
CA LYS A 133 22.61 8.82 -0.19
C LYS A 133 22.33 7.53 0.59
N VAL A 134 21.19 7.49 1.26
CA VAL A 134 20.65 6.28 1.91
C VAL A 134 19.36 6.01 1.17
N PRO A 135 19.26 4.95 0.35
CA PRO A 135 18.13 4.72 -0.57
C PRO A 135 16.83 4.49 0.22
N LEU A 136 16.19 5.59 0.59
CA LEU A 136 15.09 5.66 1.55
C LEU A 136 14.09 6.72 1.08
N THR A 137 12.83 6.32 0.97
CA THR A 137 11.70 7.21 0.71
C THR A 137 10.64 6.96 1.79
N ILE A 138 10.20 8.02 2.46
CA ILE A 138 9.09 8.00 3.41
C ILE A 138 7.94 8.76 2.78
N GLY A 139 6.77 8.13 2.71
CA GLY A 139 5.57 8.73 2.13
C GLY A 139 4.35 8.57 3.01
N TYR A 140 3.32 9.36 2.71
CA TYR A 140 2.02 9.33 3.36
C TYR A 140 0.93 9.14 2.33
N GLU A 141 0.18 8.05 2.45
CA GLU A 141 -1.01 7.75 1.67
C GLU A 141 -2.24 8.15 2.47
N SER A 142 -3.21 8.78 1.82
CA SER A 142 -4.46 9.21 2.43
C SER A 142 -5.63 9.09 1.45
N ILE A 143 -6.80 8.74 1.98
CA ILE A 143 -8.08 8.87 1.26
C ILE A 143 -8.95 9.84 2.02
N LEU A 144 -9.49 10.81 1.28
CA LEU A 144 -10.42 11.79 1.79
C LEU A 144 -11.81 11.55 1.21
N TYR A 145 -12.83 11.79 2.02
CA TYR A 145 -14.23 11.89 1.62
C TYR A 145 -14.78 13.25 2.01
N ASN A 146 -15.23 14.04 1.04
CA ASN A 146 -15.70 15.42 1.23
C ASN A 146 -14.70 16.29 2.03
N GLY A 147 -13.41 16.11 1.74
CA GLY A 147 -12.32 16.84 2.40
C GLY A 147 -11.94 16.34 3.79
N ARG A 148 -12.58 15.30 4.32
CA ARG A 148 -12.21 14.66 5.59
C ARG A 148 -11.39 13.40 5.33
N GLU A 149 -10.26 13.27 5.98
CA GLU A 149 -9.44 12.05 5.91
C GLU A 149 -10.16 10.90 6.60
N VAL A 150 -10.30 9.77 5.90
CA VAL A 150 -10.97 8.55 6.39
C VAL A 150 -10.07 7.31 6.34
N PHE A 151 -8.88 7.45 5.78
CA PHE A 151 -7.85 6.42 5.75
C PHE A 151 -6.48 7.06 5.61
N ALA A 152 -5.49 6.44 6.27
CA ALA A 152 -4.11 6.83 6.15
C ALA A 152 -3.16 5.66 6.27
N HIS A 153 -2.06 5.70 5.52
CA HIS A 153 -0.89 4.84 5.71
C HIS A 153 0.40 5.66 5.64
N GLY A 154 1.28 5.47 6.63
CA GLY A 154 2.69 5.82 6.50
C GLY A 154 3.42 4.70 5.75
N HIS A 155 4.26 5.05 4.77
CA HIS A 155 5.09 4.13 4.02
C HIS A 155 6.57 4.43 4.20
N ILE A 156 7.39 3.39 4.36
CA ILE A 156 8.85 3.47 4.36
C ILE A 156 9.37 2.51 3.29
N LEU A 157 9.90 3.06 2.20
CA LEU A 157 10.46 2.31 1.08
C LEU A 157 11.98 2.41 1.10
N SER A 158 12.64 1.26 1.11
CA SER A 158 14.09 1.16 1.05
C SER A 158 14.54 0.05 0.09
N SER A 159 15.72 0.22 -0.51
CA SER A 159 16.28 -0.76 -1.44
C SER A 159 17.76 -1.00 -1.19
N ILE A 160 18.21 -2.23 -1.40
CA ILE A 160 19.62 -2.63 -1.36
C ILE A 160 20.02 -3.14 -2.75
N LYS A 161 21.25 -2.84 -3.16
CA LYS A 161 21.85 -3.28 -4.43
C LYS A 161 22.97 -4.26 -4.20
#